data_AF-A0A2D6MAT5-F1
#
_entry.id   AF-A0A2D6MAT5-F1
#
_cell.length_a   1.000
_cell.length_b   1.000
_cell.length_c   1.000
_cell.angle_alpha   90.00
_cell.angle_beta   90.00
_cell.angle_gamma   90.00
#
_symmetry.space_group_name_H-M   'P 1'
#
loop_
_entity.id
_entity.type
_entity.pdbx_description
1 polymer ?
#
loop_
_entity_poly.entity_id
_entity_poly.type
_entity_poly.pdbx_seq_one_letter_code
_entity_poly.pdbx_strand_id
1 'polypeptide(L)'
;MKIVISSKITGTDRHLLCDDDNGFVWISSIPDSVWSVGDNTRSKDIMSVIAALGDNLTLFDTDSQKNMWSTLRPGCENKVPWAHAISCNQFKNHVIRIKKKAFEIIDKISDSYYDDVFISNRKVLSGMKRAKINRKIFSDMCDDSNVSSSLLKFKPRCDEMSQVVVYDQSKSVTGRLTIKSGPNILTLKRGNRSIFTSRYTGGELFQIDFVSLEPRIALDVAKKSAPYDIYDDISKNVFGGKLSRDESKISTICCLYGMTSRNLSLKLPAIRDTDRIISLIRSYFKIGDLERNLKSFYDQYGFIENLYGRKIMSSSSHVNHYLQSTGVDVSLLGFGRLLDDCERMDVNLSPIFVIHDALIVDAPPESHNSLKKIVSLGIKIRGISQRFPVKIEKFV
;
A
#
# COMPACT_ATOMS: atom_id res chain seq x y z
N MET A 1 -22.03 13.72 12.78
CA MET A 1 -21.15 12.87 11.96
C MET A 1 -21.99 12.01 11.04
N LYS A 2 -21.54 11.73 9.81
CA LYS A 2 -22.31 10.94 8.84
C LYS A 2 -21.56 9.68 8.45
N ILE A 3 -22.29 8.58 8.33
CA ILE A 3 -21.82 7.33 7.71
C ILE A 3 -22.84 6.86 6.67
N VAL A 4 -22.38 6.06 5.72
CA VAL A 4 -23.23 5.39 4.74
C VAL A 4 -23.04 3.90 4.83
N ILE A 5 -24.13 3.15 5.06
CA ILE A 5 -24.14 1.70 4.92
C ILE A 5 -24.39 1.37 3.45
N SER A 6 -23.46 0.64 2.84
CA SER A 6 -23.51 0.30 1.44
C SER A 6 -24.73 -0.56 1.10
N SER A 7 -25.34 -0.30 -0.06
CA SER A 7 -26.40 -1.11 -0.65
C SER A 7 -26.00 -2.58 -0.80
N LYS A 8 -24.70 -2.86 -0.97
CA LYS A 8 -24.12 -4.22 -0.99
C LYS A 8 -24.29 -4.96 0.34
N ILE A 9 -24.35 -4.22 1.45
CA ILE A 9 -24.50 -4.77 2.80
C ILE A 9 -25.98 -4.93 3.15
N THR A 10 -26.83 -3.97 2.80
CA THR A 10 -28.29 -4.03 3.07
C THR A 10 -29.05 -4.88 2.04
N GLY A 11 -28.45 -5.10 0.87
CA GLY A 11 -29.06 -5.79 -0.27
C GLY A 11 -30.24 -5.01 -0.88
N THR A 12 -30.14 -3.68 -0.89
CA THR A 12 -31.13 -2.75 -1.45
C THR A 12 -30.57 -2.08 -2.71
N ASP A 13 -31.39 -1.32 -3.45
CA ASP A 13 -30.91 -0.56 -4.61
C ASP A 13 -30.21 0.75 -4.23
N ARG A 14 -30.51 1.26 -3.03
CA ARG A 14 -29.98 2.52 -2.48
C ARG A 14 -29.09 2.26 -1.28
N HIS A 15 -28.20 3.20 -1.00
CA HIS A 15 -27.38 3.21 0.22
C HIS A 15 -28.13 3.88 1.36
N LEU A 16 -27.81 3.53 2.60
CA LEU A 16 -28.45 4.10 3.77
C LEU A 16 -27.50 5.11 4.45
N LEU A 17 -27.80 6.39 4.35
CA LEU A 17 -27.12 7.46 5.10
C LEU A 17 -27.65 7.47 6.53
N CYS A 18 -26.74 7.43 7.49
CA CYS A 18 -27.03 7.56 8.91
C CYS A 18 -26.36 8.82 9.46
N ASP A 19 -27.12 9.63 10.19
CA ASP A 19 -26.62 10.79 10.93
C ASP A 19 -26.59 10.52 12.45
N ASP A 20 -25.86 11.33 13.21
CA ASP A 20 -25.79 11.25 14.67
C ASP A 20 -27.17 11.37 15.31
N ASP A 21 -28.00 12.29 14.81
CA ASP A 21 -29.36 12.61 15.30
C ASP A 21 -30.42 11.51 15.02
N ASN A 22 -29.97 10.27 14.79
CA ASN A 22 -30.81 9.10 14.46
C ASN A 22 -31.61 9.24 13.15
N GLY A 23 -31.25 10.20 12.30
CA GLY A 23 -31.78 10.30 10.95
C GLY A 23 -31.28 9.16 10.06
N PHE A 24 -32.19 8.58 9.28
CA PHE A 24 -31.90 7.59 8.24
C PHE A 24 -32.47 8.08 6.91
N VAL A 25 -31.62 8.17 5.88
CA VAL A 25 -32.04 8.62 4.55
C VAL A 25 -31.46 7.69 3.50
N TRP A 26 -32.30 7.18 2.61
CA TRP A 26 -31.83 6.44 1.45
C TRP A 26 -31.21 7.40 0.43
N ILE A 27 -30.04 7.07 -0.10
CA ILE A 27 -29.32 7.87 -1.11
C ILE A 27 -28.89 6.99 -2.29
N SER A 28 -28.79 7.58 -3.47
CA SER A 28 -28.42 6.86 -4.70
C SER A 28 -26.91 6.74 -4.90
N SER A 29 -26.11 7.62 -4.28
CA SER A 29 -24.66 7.64 -4.39
C SER A 29 -24.03 7.97 -3.04
N ILE A 30 -22.83 7.44 -2.77
CA ILE A 30 -22.08 7.70 -1.55
C ILE A 30 -21.19 8.95 -1.77
N PRO A 31 -21.31 10.02 -0.96
CA PRO A 31 -20.42 11.17 -1.05
C PRO A 31 -18.96 10.87 -0.67
N ASP A 32 -17.99 11.50 -1.33
CA ASP A 32 -16.54 11.27 -1.10
C ASP A 32 -16.04 11.70 0.28
N SER A 33 -16.72 12.67 0.90
CA SER A 33 -16.38 13.17 2.22
C SER A 33 -16.86 12.25 3.37
N VAL A 34 -17.76 11.31 3.09
CA VAL A 34 -18.49 10.53 4.11
C VAL A 34 -17.90 9.12 4.27
N TRP A 35 -17.84 8.65 5.51
CA TRP A 35 -17.42 7.29 5.82
C TRP A 35 -18.43 6.26 5.31
N SER A 36 -17.94 5.13 4.83
CA SER A 36 -18.77 4.05 4.29
C SER A 36 -18.53 2.73 5.00
N VAL A 37 -19.58 1.94 5.15
CA VAL A 37 -19.52 0.55 5.62
C VAL A 37 -19.81 -0.38 4.45
N GLY A 38 -18.81 -1.18 4.06
CA GLY A 38 -18.98 -2.23 3.06
C GLY A 38 -18.80 -1.78 1.61
N ASP A 39 -18.09 -0.68 1.38
CA ASP A 39 -17.61 -0.30 0.05
C ASP A 39 -16.09 -0.13 0.05
N ASN A 40 -15.40 -1.26 -0.11
CA ASN A 40 -13.93 -1.35 0.02
C ASN A 40 -13.14 -0.63 -1.08
N THR A 41 -13.81 -0.08 -2.10
CA THR A 41 -13.23 0.73 -3.16
C THR A 41 -12.98 2.17 -2.72
N ARG A 42 -13.57 2.61 -1.61
CA ARG A 42 -13.46 3.98 -1.12
C ARG A 42 -12.29 4.14 -0.14
N SER A 43 -11.75 5.35 -0.08
CA SER A 43 -10.69 5.69 0.88
C SER A 43 -11.20 5.63 2.32
N LYS A 44 -12.36 6.25 2.59
CA LYS A 44 -13.08 6.22 3.87
C LYS A 44 -13.97 4.99 4.02
N ASP A 45 -13.38 3.79 3.97
CA ASP A 45 -14.07 2.52 4.24
C ASP A 45 -13.77 2.05 5.67
N ILE A 46 -14.80 2.00 6.50
CA ILE A 46 -14.70 1.57 7.91
C ILE A 46 -14.23 0.12 8.00
N MET A 47 -14.67 -0.75 7.08
CA MET A 47 -14.29 -2.17 7.12
C MET A 47 -12.78 -2.38 6.98
N SER A 48 -12.13 -1.54 6.17
CA SER A 48 -10.68 -1.57 6.01
C SER A 48 -9.93 -1.06 7.24
N VAL A 49 -10.47 -0.07 7.95
CA VAL A 49 -9.91 0.40 9.22
C VAL A 49 -10.04 -0.65 10.31
N ILE A 50 -11.23 -1.26 10.43
CA ILE A 50 -11.50 -2.37 11.35
C ILE A 50 -10.50 -3.50 11.14
N ALA A 51 -10.31 -3.93 9.89
CA ALA A 51 -9.35 -4.97 9.54
C ALA A 51 -7.92 -4.58 9.94
N ALA A 52 -7.53 -3.31 9.75
CA ALA A 52 -6.21 -2.82 10.13
C ALA A 52 -6.03 -2.63 11.64
N LEU A 53 -7.12 -2.51 12.41
CA LEU A 53 -7.12 -2.50 13.87
C LEU A 53 -7.18 -3.91 14.47
N GLY A 54 -7.43 -4.95 13.66
CA GLY A 54 -7.70 -6.30 14.15
C GLY A 54 -9.03 -6.41 14.93
N ASP A 55 -9.95 -5.48 14.74
CA ASP A 55 -11.30 -5.52 15.33
C ASP A 55 -12.25 -6.27 14.38
N ASN A 56 -13.50 -6.48 14.79
CA ASN A 56 -14.55 -7.06 13.96
C ASN A 56 -15.84 -6.24 14.06
N LEU A 57 -16.56 -6.15 12.93
CA LEU A 57 -17.91 -5.62 12.88
C LEU A 57 -18.82 -6.67 12.27
N THR A 58 -19.65 -7.25 13.14
CA THR A 58 -20.74 -8.12 12.71
C THR A 58 -21.79 -7.28 11.99
N LEU A 59 -21.90 -7.49 10.68
CA LEU A 59 -22.91 -6.85 9.85
C LEU A 59 -24.28 -7.52 10.12
N PHE A 60 -24.75 -8.33 9.17
CA PHE A 60 -25.87 -9.24 9.39
C PHE A 60 -25.33 -10.60 9.89
N ASP A 61 -26.11 -11.35 10.65
CA ASP A 61 -25.77 -12.69 11.17
C ASP A 61 -26.31 -13.74 10.20
N THR A 62 -25.48 -14.62 9.63
CA THR A 62 -25.78 -15.04 8.25
C THR A 62 -25.67 -16.49 7.84
N ASP A 63 -25.08 -17.43 8.58
CA ASP A 63 -24.72 -18.69 7.89
C ASP A 63 -25.96 -19.47 7.41
N SER A 64 -27.00 -19.56 8.24
CA SER A 64 -28.27 -20.19 7.83
C SER A 64 -28.97 -19.43 6.68
N GLN A 65 -29.06 -18.10 6.77
CA GLN A 65 -29.79 -17.28 5.79
C GLN A 65 -29.03 -17.09 4.48
N LYS A 66 -27.70 -16.99 4.51
CA LYS A 66 -26.84 -17.02 3.32
C LYS A 66 -26.96 -18.37 2.63
N ASN A 67 -26.91 -19.48 3.37
CA ASN A 67 -27.06 -20.82 2.81
C ASN A 67 -28.44 -21.02 2.18
N MET A 68 -29.50 -20.55 2.84
CA MET A 68 -30.85 -20.54 2.27
C MET A 68 -30.88 -19.73 0.97
N TRP A 69 -30.32 -18.52 0.98
CA TRP A 69 -30.36 -17.65 -0.19
C TRP A 69 -29.49 -18.15 -1.35
N SER A 70 -28.33 -18.75 -1.06
CA SER A 70 -27.48 -19.38 -2.08
C SER A 70 -28.16 -20.58 -2.73
N THR A 71 -28.97 -21.32 -1.99
CA THR A 71 -29.78 -22.42 -2.53
C THR A 71 -30.91 -21.89 -3.43
N LEU A 72 -31.59 -20.82 -3.01
CA LEU A 72 -32.68 -20.21 -3.79
C LEU A 72 -32.18 -19.45 -5.02
N ARG A 73 -30.98 -18.86 -4.96
CA ARG A 73 -30.35 -18.11 -6.05
C ARG A 73 -28.85 -18.45 -6.14
N PRO A 74 -28.51 -19.57 -6.80
CA PRO A 74 -27.12 -19.93 -7.06
C PRO A 74 -26.37 -18.78 -7.75
N GLY A 75 -25.17 -18.42 -7.26
CA GLY A 75 -24.36 -17.30 -7.77
C GLY A 75 -24.67 -15.93 -7.15
N CYS A 76 -25.59 -15.85 -6.18
CA CYS A 76 -25.93 -14.62 -5.44
C CYS A 76 -25.56 -14.68 -3.95
N GLU A 77 -24.57 -15.48 -3.57
CA GLU A 77 -24.19 -15.78 -2.18
C GLU A 77 -23.86 -14.51 -1.36
N ASN A 78 -23.37 -13.47 -2.04
CA ASN A 78 -22.96 -12.20 -1.43
C ASN A 78 -23.99 -11.06 -1.63
N LYS A 79 -25.19 -11.36 -2.11
CA LYS A 79 -26.24 -10.37 -2.43
C LYS A 79 -27.58 -10.76 -1.83
N VAL A 80 -27.59 -11.05 -0.53
CA VAL A 80 -28.84 -11.29 0.19
C VAL A 80 -29.56 -9.96 0.36
N PRO A 81 -30.82 -9.82 -0.10
CA PRO A 81 -31.62 -8.62 0.12
C PRO A 81 -32.10 -8.56 1.57
N TRP A 82 -31.23 -8.22 2.51
CA TRP A 82 -31.50 -8.28 3.95
C TRP A 82 -32.74 -7.49 4.37
N ALA A 83 -33.01 -6.36 3.72
CA ALA A 83 -34.23 -5.59 3.97
C ALA A 83 -35.53 -6.40 3.72
N HIS A 84 -35.46 -7.46 2.91
CA HIS A 84 -36.57 -8.35 2.56
C HIS A 84 -36.42 -9.77 3.14
N ALA A 85 -35.22 -10.17 3.54
CA ALA A 85 -34.92 -11.52 4.01
C ALA A 85 -35.18 -11.72 5.52
N ILE A 86 -35.25 -10.64 6.30
CA ILE A 86 -35.51 -10.67 7.74
C ILE A 86 -36.62 -9.68 8.12
N SER A 87 -37.16 -9.80 9.34
CA SER A 87 -38.20 -8.88 9.81
C SER A 87 -37.69 -7.44 9.88
N CYS A 88 -38.60 -6.48 9.69
CA CYS A 88 -38.27 -5.04 9.74
C CYS A 88 -37.57 -4.64 11.07
N ASN A 89 -38.02 -5.21 12.19
CA ASN A 89 -37.41 -4.96 13.50
C ASN A 89 -35.98 -5.51 13.59
N GLN A 90 -35.73 -6.73 13.08
CA GLN A 90 -34.37 -7.27 13.03
C GLN A 90 -33.46 -6.43 12.13
N PHE A 91 -33.92 -6.07 10.93
CA PHE A 91 -33.16 -5.23 10.02
C PHE A 91 -32.79 -3.89 10.65
N LYS A 92 -33.76 -3.20 11.27
CA LYS A 92 -33.53 -1.95 12.00
C LYS A 92 -32.50 -2.13 13.12
N ASN A 93 -32.60 -3.19 13.91
CA ASN A 93 -31.66 -3.47 15.00
C ASN A 93 -30.24 -3.71 14.47
N HIS A 94 -30.08 -4.46 13.37
CA HIS A 94 -28.77 -4.66 12.73
C HIS A 94 -28.19 -3.34 12.23
N VAL A 95 -28.98 -2.51 11.55
CA VAL A 95 -28.55 -1.20 11.07
C VAL A 95 -28.12 -0.29 12.22
N ILE A 96 -28.87 -0.25 13.32
CA ILE A 96 -28.51 0.53 14.51
C ILE A 96 -27.22 0.01 15.14
N ARG A 97 -27.04 -1.31 15.23
CA ARG A 97 -25.80 -1.94 15.73
C ARG A 97 -24.60 -1.58 14.88
N ILE A 98 -24.74 -1.65 13.55
CA ILE A 98 -23.71 -1.26 12.58
C ILE A 98 -23.36 0.22 12.77
N LYS A 99 -24.37 1.10 12.82
CA LYS A 99 -24.20 2.54 13.02
C LYS A 99 -23.42 2.83 14.30
N LYS A 100 -23.86 2.26 15.43
CA LYS A 100 -23.24 2.50 16.73
C LYS A 100 -21.76 2.10 16.74
N LYS A 101 -21.45 0.88 16.32
CA LYS A 101 -20.06 0.38 16.30
C LYS A 101 -19.20 1.15 15.30
N ALA A 102 -19.75 1.52 14.13
CA ALA A 102 -19.06 2.38 13.16
C ALA A 102 -18.66 3.73 13.77
N PHE A 103 -19.57 4.38 14.51
CA PHE A 103 -19.27 5.64 15.19
C PHE A 103 -18.23 5.48 16.29
N GLU A 104 -18.35 4.44 17.14
CA GLU A 104 -17.33 4.13 18.15
C GLU A 104 -15.94 3.95 17.53
N ILE A 105 -15.85 3.36 16.35
CA ILE A 105 -14.59 3.20 15.62
C ILE A 105 -14.09 4.55 15.08
N ILE A 106 -14.95 5.36 14.48
CA ILE A 106 -14.55 6.67 13.96
C ILE A 106 -14.04 7.57 15.09
N ASP A 107 -14.75 7.62 16.22
CA ASP A 107 -14.34 8.38 17.40
C ASP A 107 -12.98 7.88 17.93
N LYS A 108 -12.79 6.56 17.98
CA LYS A 108 -11.54 5.94 18.42
C LYS A 108 -10.35 6.29 17.52
N ILE A 109 -10.57 6.49 16.23
CA ILE A 109 -9.50 6.79 15.26
C ILE A 109 -9.34 8.29 14.97
N SER A 110 -10.23 9.14 15.47
CA SER A 110 -10.13 10.60 15.29
C SER A 110 -8.74 11.08 15.70
N ASP A 111 -8.12 11.92 14.86
CA ASP A 111 -6.79 12.48 15.09
C ASP A 111 -5.66 11.44 15.25
N SER A 112 -5.89 10.20 14.80
CA SER A 112 -4.90 9.12 14.80
C SER A 112 -4.30 8.89 13.42
N TYR A 113 -3.29 8.03 13.36
CA TYR A 113 -2.75 7.45 12.12
C TYR A 113 -3.83 7.02 11.12
N TYR A 114 -4.93 6.45 11.63
CA TYR A 114 -5.98 5.85 10.79
C TYR A 114 -6.93 6.86 10.15
N ASP A 115 -7.02 8.08 10.70
CA ASP A 115 -7.84 9.16 10.12
C ASP A 115 -7.09 9.97 9.07
N ASP A 116 -5.76 10.08 9.22
CA ASP A 116 -4.94 10.90 8.34
C ASP A 116 -4.13 10.07 7.34
N VAL A 117 -3.09 9.38 7.80
CA VAL A 117 -2.11 8.72 6.93
C VAL A 117 -2.72 7.50 6.25
N PHE A 118 -3.48 6.68 6.98
CA PHE A 118 -4.12 5.50 6.40
C PHE A 118 -5.13 5.86 5.31
N ILE A 119 -5.99 6.86 5.53
CA ILE A 119 -6.97 7.32 4.53
C ILE A 119 -6.26 7.93 3.32
N SER A 120 -5.23 8.74 3.54
CA SER A 120 -4.40 9.32 2.47
C SER A 120 -3.78 8.23 1.59
N ASN A 121 -3.22 7.20 2.22
CA ASN A 121 -2.66 6.05 1.53
C ASN A 121 -3.74 5.28 0.74
N ARG A 122 -4.93 5.12 1.30
CA ARG A 122 -6.07 4.49 0.60
C ARG A 122 -6.58 5.33 -0.58
N LYS A 123 -6.55 6.67 -0.50
CA LYS A 123 -6.92 7.55 -1.62
C LYS A 123 -6.05 7.24 -2.85
N VAL A 124 -4.74 7.05 -2.65
CA VAL A 124 -3.83 6.64 -3.73
C VAL A 124 -4.23 5.29 -4.30
N LEU A 125 -4.40 4.28 -3.45
CA LEU A 125 -4.68 2.90 -3.90
C LEU A 125 -6.06 2.74 -4.57
N SER A 126 -7.06 3.49 -4.11
CA SER A 126 -8.39 3.52 -4.74
C SER A 126 -8.41 4.31 -6.05
N GLY A 127 -7.45 5.21 -6.26
CA GLY A 127 -7.27 5.96 -7.50
C GLY A 127 -6.69 5.16 -8.67
N MET A 128 -6.24 3.93 -8.44
CA MET A 128 -5.62 3.08 -9.46
C MET A 128 -6.56 2.82 -10.65
N LYS A 129 -6.01 2.84 -11.85
CA LYS A 129 -6.70 2.62 -13.12
C LYS A 129 -6.34 1.27 -13.72
N ARG A 130 -7.18 0.79 -14.64
CA ARG A 130 -6.94 -0.44 -15.41
C ARG A 130 -5.71 -0.25 -16.29
N ALA A 131 -4.88 -1.27 -16.49
CA ALA A 131 -3.77 -1.22 -17.44
C ALA A 131 -4.21 -1.74 -18.81
N LYS A 132 -3.65 -1.20 -19.91
CA LYS A 132 -3.87 -1.76 -21.25
C LYS A 132 -2.90 -2.92 -21.49
N ILE A 133 -3.43 -4.02 -22.01
CA ILE A 133 -2.69 -5.25 -22.26
C ILE A 133 -2.57 -5.46 -23.77
N ASN A 134 -1.35 -5.70 -24.25
CA ASN A 134 -1.12 -6.15 -25.60
C ASN A 134 -1.59 -7.60 -25.74
N ARG A 135 -2.75 -7.81 -26.37
CA ARG A 135 -3.38 -9.13 -26.52
C ARG A 135 -2.48 -10.14 -27.22
N LYS A 136 -1.75 -9.72 -28.25
CA LYS A 136 -0.88 -10.63 -29.02
C LYS A 136 0.24 -11.17 -28.13
N ILE A 137 1.00 -10.28 -27.50
CA ILE A 137 2.10 -10.67 -26.59
C ILE A 137 1.55 -11.50 -25.43
N PHE A 138 0.39 -11.13 -24.88
CA PHE A 138 -0.25 -11.89 -23.80
C PHE A 138 -0.62 -13.31 -24.23
N SER A 139 -1.25 -13.48 -25.41
CA SER A 139 -1.58 -14.79 -25.98
C SER A 139 -0.34 -15.62 -26.26
N ASP A 140 0.66 -15.04 -26.91
CA ASP A 140 1.93 -15.72 -27.21
C ASP A 140 2.60 -16.25 -25.92
N MET A 141 2.58 -15.47 -24.83
CA MET A 141 3.11 -15.90 -23.52
C MET A 141 2.23 -16.94 -22.80
N CYS A 142 0.95 -17.02 -23.15
CA CYS A 142 0.01 -18.01 -22.60
C CYS A 142 0.03 -19.34 -23.37
N ASP A 143 0.53 -19.36 -24.60
CA ASP A 143 0.62 -20.60 -25.39
C ASP A 143 1.89 -21.40 -25.07
N ASP A 144 2.88 -20.78 -24.42
CA ASP A 144 4.02 -21.49 -23.83
C ASP A 144 3.56 -22.39 -22.66
N SER A 145 3.88 -23.68 -22.74
CA SER A 145 3.40 -24.78 -21.86
C SER A 145 3.70 -24.65 -20.35
N ASN A 146 4.32 -23.55 -19.92
CA ASN A 146 4.63 -23.20 -18.53
C ASN A 146 3.94 -21.89 -18.09
N VAL A 147 2.68 -21.67 -18.47
CA VAL A 147 1.93 -20.49 -18.03
C VAL A 147 1.83 -20.45 -16.51
N SER A 148 2.49 -19.47 -15.89
CA SER A 148 2.31 -19.22 -14.47
C SER A 148 0.87 -18.74 -14.24
N SER A 149 0.16 -19.35 -13.29
CA SER A 149 -1.20 -18.95 -12.87
C SER A 149 -1.30 -17.45 -12.49
N SER A 150 -0.18 -16.80 -12.19
CA SER A 150 -0.05 -15.36 -12.01
C SER A 150 -0.29 -14.54 -13.29
N LEU A 151 0.10 -15.02 -14.47
CA LEU A 151 -0.06 -14.32 -15.75
C LEU A 151 -1.54 -14.27 -16.16
N LEU A 152 -2.28 -15.35 -15.92
CA LEU A 152 -3.72 -15.43 -16.23
C LEU A 152 -4.55 -14.37 -15.48
N LYS A 153 -4.05 -13.84 -14.35
CA LYS A 153 -4.70 -12.73 -13.62
C LYS A 153 -4.66 -11.40 -14.38
N PHE A 154 -3.85 -11.30 -15.43
CA PHE A 154 -3.77 -10.14 -16.32
C PHE A 154 -4.63 -10.28 -17.58
N LYS A 155 -5.44 -11.35 -17.69
CA LYS A 155 -6.28 -11.60 -18.85
C LYS A 155 -7.08 -10.34 -19.24
N PRO A 156 -6.89 -9.81 -20.45
CA PRO A 156 -7.61 -8.62 -20.88
C PRO A 156 -9.11 -8.89 -21.00
N ARG A 157 -9.93 -7.87 -20.78
CA ARG A 157 -11.36 -7.91 -21.09
C ARG A 157 -11.57 -7.61 -22.58
N CYS A 158 -12.84 -7.51 -23.01
CA CYS A 158 -13.22 -7.20 -24.40
C CYS A 158 -12.63 -5.88 -24.93
N ASP A 159 -12.26 -4.95 -24.05
CA ASP A 159 -11.67 -3.65 -24.35
C ASP A 159 -10.13 -3.61 -24.23
N GLU A 160 -9.46 -4.76 -24.17
CA GLU A 160 -8.00 -4.87 -24.01
C GLU A 160 -7.44 -4.37 -22.66
N MET A 161 -8.31 -4.01 -21.73
CA MET A 161 -7.91 -3.47 -20.44
C MET A 161 -7.98 -4.57 -19.37
N SER A 162 -7.01 -4.59 -18.44
CA SER A 162 -6.98 -5.48 -17.29
C SER A 162 -8.12 -5.17 -16.30
N GLN A 163 -8.36 -6.02 -15.31
CA GLN A 163 -9.10 -5.58 -14.12
C GLN A 163 -8.31 -4.51 -13.35
N VAL A 164 -8.99 -3.65 -12.57
CA VAL A 164 -8.32 -2.76 -11.61
C VAL A 164 -7.72 -3.62 -10.50
N VAL A 165 -6.48 -3.33 -10.12
CA VAL A 165 -5.84 -3.97 -8.95
C VAL A 165 -6.49 -3.47 -7.67
N VAL A 166 -6.82 -4.37 -6.75
CA VAL A 166 -7.30 -4.00 -5.42
C VAL A 166 -6.27 -4.47 -4.41
N TYR A 167 -5.68 -3.50 -3.71
CA TYR A 167 -4.66 -3.74 -2.70
C TYR A 167 -5.27 -4.01 -1.33
N ASP A 168 -4.54 -4.77 -0.52
CA ASP A 168 -4.79 -4.97 0.91
C ASP A 168 -3.61 -4.40 1.71
N GLN A 169 -3.92 -3.52 2.66
CA GLN A 169 -2.95 -2.82 3.53
C GLN A 169 -2.89 -3.40 4.95
N SER A 170 -3.72 -4.41 5.25
CA SER A 170 -3.92 -4.99 6.58
C SER A 170 -3.34 -6.39 6.74
N LYS A 171 -3.15 -7.12 5.63
CA LYS A 171 -2.65 -8.52 5.67
C LYS A 171 -1.20 -8.68 6.12
N SER A 172 -0.36 -7.66 5.92
CA SER A 172 1.05 -7.70 6.31
C SER A 172 1.26 -6.99 7.64
N VAL A 173 2.06 -7.59 8.52
CA VAL A 173 2.49 -7.00 9.80
C VAL A 173 3.17 -5.64 9.60
N THR A 174 3.92 -5.47 8.52
CA THR A 174 4.61 -4.21 8.19
C THR A 174 3.78 -3.29 7.31
N GLY A 175 2.51 -3.61 7.05
CA GLY A 175 1.67 -2.83 6.13
C GLY A 175 2.05 -2.96 4.66
N ARG A 176 3.07 -3.76 4.31
CA ARG A 176 3.43 -4.04 2.90
C ARG A 176 2.19 -4.48 2.14
N LEU A 177 2.00 -3.87 0.98
CA LEU A 177 0.85 -4.12 0.15
C LEU A 177 0.83 -5.58 -0.30
N THR A 178 -0.35 -6.17 -0.22
CA THR A 178 -0.66 -7.42 -0.91
C THR A 178 -1.82 -7.18 -1.86
N ILE A 179 -2.09 -8.12 -2.77
CA ILE A 179 -3.19 -7.97 -3.72
C ILE A 179 -4.38 -8.78 -3.22
N LYS A 180 -5.49 -8.06 -2.96
CA LYS A 180 -6.77 -8.63 -2.55
C LYS A 180 -7.49 -9.26 -3.74
N SER A 181 -7.54 -8.55 -4.86
CA SER A 181 -8.14 -9.02 -6.11
C SER A 181 -7.57 -8.30 -7.33
N GLY A 182 -7.81 -8.86 -8.52
CA GLY A 182 -7.31 -8.34 -9.78
C GLY A 182 -5.90 -8.84 -10.14
N PRO A 183 -5.20 -8.14 -11.05
CA PRO A 183 -3.89 -8.55 -11.56
C PRO A 183 -2.81 -8.53 -10.47
N ASN A 184 -2.08 -9.63 -10.29
CA ASN A 184 -1.05 -9.74 -9.24
C ASN A 184 0.30 -9.15 -9.69
N ILE A 185 0.38 -7.82 -9.78
CA ILE A 185 1.57 -7.11 -10.26
C ILE A 185 2.81 -7.31 -9.36
N LEU A 186 2.61 -7.53 -8.06
CA LEU A 186 3.71 -7.66 -7.09
C LEU A 186 4.58 -8.90 -7.33
N THR A 187 4.08 -9.92 -8.02
CA THR A 187 4.82 -11.15 -8.31
C THR A 187 5.09 -11.35 -9.80
N LEU A 188 4.79 -10.36 -10.64
CA LEU A 188 5.05 -10.46 -12.08
C LEU A 188 6.54 -10.25 -12.36
N LYS A 189 7.16 -11.25 -12.99
CA LYS A 189 8.57 -11.20 -13.40
C LYS A 189 8.80 -10.06 -14.39
N ARG A 190 9.98 -9.42 -14.32
CA ARG A 190 10.35 -8.30 -15.19
C ARG A 190 10.23 -8.63 -16.68
N GLY A 191 10.68 -9.82 -17.09
CA GLY A 191 10.60 -10.27 -18.50
C GLY A 191 9.18 -10.38 -19.05
N ASN A 192 8.17 -10.50 -18.17
CA ASN A 192 6.76 -10.63 -18.56
C ASN A 192 6.04 -9.28 -18.57
N ARG A 193 6.73 -8.16 -18.29
CA ARG A 193 6.13 -6.82 -18.28
C ARG A 193 5.83 -6.29 -19.68
N SER A 194 6.39 -6.90 -20.73
CA SER A 194 6.09 -6.54 -22.13
C SER A 194 4.64 -6.77 -22.55
N ILE A 195 3.83 -7.45 -21.73
CA ILE A 195 2.38 -7.53 -21.93
C ILE A 195 1.69 -6.18 -21.78
N PHE A 196 2.28 -5.20 -21.10
CA PHE A 196 1.67 -3.89 -20.91
C PHE A 196 1.99 -2.96 -22.08
N THR A 197 1.01 -2.15 -22.47
CA THR A 197 1.17 -1.09 -23.45
C THR A 197 0.47 0.18 -22.97
N SER A 198 0.85 1.34 -23.50
CA SER A 198 0.16 2.59 -23.17
C SER A 198 -1.24 2.61 -23.75
N ARG A 199 -2.21 3.19 -23.02
CA ARG A 199 -3.54 3.48 -23.58
C ARG A 199 -3.54 4.66 -24.54
N TYR A 200 -2.52 5.52 -24.48
CA TYR A 200 -2.43 6.73 -25.27
C TYR A 200 -1.61 6.47 -26.53
N THR A 201 -2.03 7.08 -27.65
CA THR A 201 -1.24 7.04 -28.88
C THR A 201 0.09 7.75 -28.67
N GLY A 202 1.20 7.03 -28.85
CA GLY A 202 2.55 7.53 -28.56
C GLY A 202 2.89 7.66 -27.06
N GLY A 203 1.97 7.26 -26.17
CA GLY A 203 2.20 7.30 -24.73
C GLY A 203 3.18 6.24 -24.26
N GLU A 204 3.63 6.39 -23.01
CA GLU A 204 4.60 5.50 -22.39
C GLU A 204 4.21 5.14 -20.96
N LEU A 205 4.64 3.96 -20.53
CA LEU A 205 4.52 3.48 -19.16
C LEU A 205 5.80 3.83 -18.40
N PHE A 206 5.68 4.60 -17.32
CA PHE A 206 6.80 4.98 -16.47
C PHE A 206 6.72 4.31 -15.10
N GLN A 207 7.88 3.88 -14.61
CA GLN A 207 8.10 3.47 -13.23
C GLN A 207 8.79 4.61 -12.49
N ILE A 208 8.18 5.05 -11.39
CA ILE A 208 8.69 6.13 -10.53
C ILE A 208 9.01 5.51 -9.18
N ASP A 209 10.29 5.38 -8.86
CA ASP A 209 10.79 4.58 -7.74
C ASP A 209 11.62 5.42 -6.76
N PHE A 210 11.46 5.19 -5.46
CA PHE A 210 12.26 5.88 -4.45
C PHE A 210 13.70 5.38 -4.42
N VAL A 211 14.66 6.30 -4.48
CA VAL A 211 16.07 5.91 -4.46
C VAL A 211 16.52 5.66 -3.02
N SER A 212 16.80 4.39 -2.69
CA SER A 212 17.32 3.96 -1.37
C SER A 212 16.42 4.38 -0.21
N LEU A 213 15.13 4.11 -0.33
CA LEU A 213 14.08 4.57 0.59
C LEU A 213 14.38 4.24 2.07
N GLU A 214 14.54 2.96 2.39
CA GLU A 214 14.71 2.52 3.80
C GLU A 214 16.02 3.04 4.43
N PRO A 215 17.19 3.00 3.77
CA PRO A 215 18.39 3.67 4.28
C PRO A 215 18.21 5.17 4.53
N ARG A 216 17.47 5.87 3.67
CA ARG A 216 17.15 7.29 3.87
C ARG A 216 16.31 7.48 5.12
N ILE A 217 15.27 6.67 5.30
CA ILE A 217 14.43 6.71 6.52
C ILE A 217 15.28 6.46 7.76
N ALA A 218 16.17 5.46 7.72
CA ALA A 218 17.06 5.17 8.84
C ALA A 218 17.98 6.36 9.20
N LEU A 219 18.50 7.09 8.21
CA LEU A 219 19.29 8.30 8.44
C LEU A 219 18.47 9.44 9.05
N ASP A 220 17.25 9.66 8.55
CA ASP A 220 16.36 10.70 9.08
C ASP A 220 15.98 10.41 10.54
N VAL A 221 15.66 9.16 10.87
CA VAL A 221 15.40 8.70 12.24
C VAL A 221 16.62 8.89 13.14
N ALA A 222 17.83 8.67 12.59
CA ALA A 222 19.09 8.94 13.28
C ALA A 222 19.44 10.45 13.39
N LYS A 223 18.56 11.34 12.89
CA LYS A 223 18.74 12.80 12.79
C LYS A 223 19.99 13.19 11.99
N LYS A 224 20.26 12.44 10.92
CA LYS A 224 21.36 12.68 9.98
C LYS A 224 20.80 13.05 8.61
N SER A 225 21.49 13.95 7.91
CA SER A 225 21.18 14.25 6.51
C SER A 225 21.59 13.09 5.61
N ALA A 226 20.70 12.64 4.72
CA ALA A 226 21.09 11.64 3.73
C ALA A 226 21.86 12.27 2.55
N PRO A 227 23.02 11.71 2.16
CA PRO A 227 23.70 12.09 0.93
C PRO A 227 22.88 11.70 -0.32
N TYR A 228 23.27 12.22 -1.48
CA TYR A 228 22.61 11.87 -2.74
C TYR A 228 22.81 10.39 -3.08
N ASP A 229 24.04 9.86 -2.98
CA ASP A 229 24.30 8.42 -3.08
C ASP A 229 24.79 7.88 -1.72
N ILE A 230 23.88 7.24 -0.98
CA ILE A 230 24.17 6.66 0.35
C ILE A 230 25.19 5.54 0.28
N TYR A 231 25.18 4.73 -0.78
CA TYR A 231 26.06 3.57 -0.84
C TYR A 231 27.48 3.97 -1.20
N ASP A 232 27.65 4.99 -2.05
CA ASP A 232 28.95 5.59 -2.31
C ASP A 232 29.51 6.34 -1.10
N ASP A 233 28.65 7.07 -0.37
CA ASP A 233 29.04 7.72 0.90
C ASP A 233 29.50 6.70 1.94
N ILE A 234 28.77 5.59 2.12
CA ILE A 234 29.16 4.51 3.02
C ILE A 234 30.49 3.88 2.58
N SER A 235 30.64 3.60 1.28
CA SER A 235 31.89 3.06 0.72
C SER A 235 33.09 3.94 1.10
N LYS A 236 32.98 5.26 0.87
CA LYS A 236 34.08 6.22 1.09
C LYS A 236 34.28 6.55 2.57
N ASN A 237 33.23 6.95 3.27
CA ASN A 237 33.32 7.55 4.59
C ASN A 237 33.21 6.55 5.74
N VAL A 238 32.55 5.40 5.53
CA VAL A 238 32.42 4.35 6.56
C VAL A 238 33.48 3.26 6.37
N PHE A 239 33.72 2.86 5.13
CA PHE A 239 34.69 1.79 4.82
C PHE A 239 36.04 2.30 4.32
N GLY A 240 36.23 3.61 4.16
CA GLY A 240 37.51 4.17 3.70
C GLY A 240 37.87 3.76 2.27
N GLY A 241 36.87 3.54 1.41
CA GLY A 241 37.03 3.07 0.03
C GLY A 241 37.38 1.60 -0.12
N LYS A 242 37.40 0.82 0.97
CA LYS A 242 37.77 -0.60 0.94
C LYS A 242 36.73 -1.51 0.28
N LEU A 243 35.47 -1.08 0.25
CA LEU A 243 34.38 -1.80 -0.41
C LEU A 243 33.88 -0.99 -1.59
N SER A 244 33.54 -1.68 -2.67
CA SER A 244 32.82 -1.07 -3.78
C SER A 244 31.42 -0.59 -3.33
N ARG A 245 30.81 0.24 -4.18
CA ARG A 245 29.44 0.73 -3.97
C ARG A 245 28.43 -0.41 -3.87
N ASP A 246 28.55 -1.44 -4.71
CA ASP A 246 27.61 -2.56 -4.74
C ASP A 246 27.77 -3.47 -3.52
N GLU A 247 29.00 -3.72 -3.08
CA GLU A 247 29.25 -4.41 -1.81
C GLU A 247 28.69 -3.61 -0.63
N SER A 248 28.92 -2.30 -0.60
CA SER A 248 28.38 -1.40 0.42
C SER A 248 26.84 -1.41 0.45
N LYS A 249 26.20 -1.48 -0.73
CA LYS A 249 24.75 -1.66 -0.85
C LYS A 249 24.28 -2.97 -0.25
N ILE A 250 24.90 -4.09 -0.63
CA ILE A 250 24.56 -5.42 -0.10
C ILE A 250 24.72 -5.42 1.41
N SER A 251 25.87 -4.97 1.94
CA SER A 251 26.13 -4.92 3.37
C SER A 251 25.10 -4.06 4.11
N THR A 252 24.78 -2.87 3.58
CA THR A 252 23.80 -1.96 4.18
C THR A 252 22.42 -2.59 4.29
N ILE A 253 21.90 -3.13 3.18
CA ILE A 253 20.57 -3.75 3.15
C ILE A 253 20.51 -4.96 4.09
N CYS A 254 21.54 -5.81 4.06
CA CYS A 254 21.61 -6.98 4.93
C CYS A 254 21.64 -6.57 6.42
N CYS A 255 22.41 -5.54 6.76
CA CYS A 255 22.52 -5.06 8.13
C CYS A 255 21.22 -4.43 8.65
N LEU A 256 20.55 -3.60 7.85
CA LEU A 256 19.26 -2.99 8.21
C LEU A 256 18.17 -4.06 8.45
N TYR A 257 18.25 -5.19 7.74
CA TYR A 257 17.34 -6.32 7.92
C TYR A 257 17.78 -7.32 8.99
N GLY A 258 18.82 -7.02 9.78
CA GLY A 258 19.25 -7.87 10.89
C GLY A 258 19.93 -9.16 10.46
N MET A 259 20.55 -9.19 9.27
CA MET A 259 21.30 -10.36 8.81
C MET A 259 22.52 -10.63 9.70
N THR A 260 22.76 -11.91 9.98
CA THR A 260 23.93 -12.36 10.75
C THR A 260 25.22 -12.25 9.94
N SER A 261 26.35 -12.11 10.65
CA SER A 261 27.70 -12.09 10.05
C SER A 261 27.98 -13.29 9.16
N ARG A 262 27.55 -14.50 9.59
CA ARG A 262 27.64 -15.73 8.81
C ARG A 262 26.90 -15.64 7.46
N ASN A 263 25.71 -15.06 7.43
CA ASN A 263 24.96 -14.94 6.19
C ASN A 263 25.52 -13.83 5.29
N LEU A 264 26.11 -12.79 5.89
CA LEU A 264 26.79 -11.74 5.14
C LEU A 264 28.06 -12.27 4.46
N SER A 265 28.85 -13.11 5.15
CA SER A 265 30.07 -13.70 4.57
C SER A 265 29.77 -14.62 3.38
N LEU A 266 28.62 -15.31 3.38
CA LEU A 266 28.16 -16.08 2.22
C LEU A 266 27.82 -15.20 1.01
N LYS A 267 27.31 -13.97 1.24
CA LYS A 267 27.00 -13.02 0.15
C LYS A 267 28.23 -12.26 -0.33
N LEU A 268 29.20 -12.06 0.54
CA LEU A 268 30.42 -11.30 0.28
C LEU A 268 31.66 -12.14 0.67
N PRO A 269 31.95 -13.24 -0.05
CA PRO A 269 32.99 -14.20 0.32
C PRO A 269 34.40 -13.62 0.28
N ALA A 270 34.62 -12.53 -0.47
CA ALA A 270 35.90 -11.83 -0.53
C ALA A 270 36.22 -11.04 0.76
N ILE A 271 35.22 -10.82 1.63
CA ILE A 271 35.35 -10.01 2.83
C ILE A 271 35.53 -10.93 4.04
N ARG A 272 36.66 -10.77 4.73
CA ARG A 272 36.99 -11.60 5.91
C ARG A 272 36.39 -11.11 7.23
N ASP A 273 36.21 -9.80 7.39
CA ASP A 273 35.79 -9.18 8.66
C ASP A 273 34.37 -8.61 8.55
N THR A 274 33.38 -9.51 8.43
CA THR A 274 31.97 -9.15 8.30
C THR A 274 31.36 -8.59 9.59
N ASP A 275 31.91 -8.95 10.76
CA ASP A 275 31.48 -8.42 12.05
C ASP A 275 31.79 -6.93 12.18
N ARG A 276 32.99 -6.52 11.79
CA ARG A 276 33.36 -5.09 11.77
C ARG A 276 32.47 -4.31 10.81
N ILE A 277 32.14 -4.85 9.64
CA ILE A 277 31.24 -4.20 8.68
C ILE A 277 29.86 -3.96 9.29
N ILE A 278 29.28 -5.00 9.92
CA ILE A 278 27.98 -4.89 10.58
C ILE A 278 28.05 -3.83 11.68
N SER A 279 29.09 -3.84 12.50
CA SER A 279 29.29 -2.84 13.57
C SER A 279 29.36 -1.41 13.03
N LEU A 280 30.15 -1.19 11.96
CA LEU A 280 30.29 0.12 11.33
C LEU A 280 28.97 0.63 10.75
N ILE A 281 28.21 -0.23 10.05
CA ILE A 281 26.90 0.14 9.50
C ILE A 281 25.91 0.45 10.63
N ARG A 282 25.84 -0.40 11.66
CA ARG A 282 24.96 -0.18 12.83
C ARG A 282 25.27 1.15 13.53
N SER A 283 26.54 1.50 13.64
CA SER A 283 26.99 2.79 14.17
C SER A 283 26.59 3.95 13.25
N TYR A 284 26.80 3.81 11.94
CA TYR A 284 26.43 4.83 10.95
C TYR A 284 24.93 5.18 10.99
N PHE A 285 24.05 4.19 11.06
CA PHE A 285 22.60 4.40 11.14
C PHE A 285 22.05 4.51 12.59
N LYS A 286 22.91 4.49 13.62
CA LYS A 286 22.50 4.47 15.04
C LYS A 286 21.45 3.39 15.37
N ILE A 287 21.58 2.21 14.75
CA ILE A 287 20.60 1.11 14.90
C ILE A 287 20.44 0.68 16.34
N GLY A 288 21.53 0.67 17.13
CA GLY A 288 21.48 0.31 18.54
C GLY A 288 20.57 1.22 19.37
N ASP A 289 20.53 2.52 19.06
CA ASP A 289 19.67 3.48 19.77
C ASP A 289 18.20 3.24 19.43
N LEU A 290 17.91 3.08 18.12
CA LEU A 290 16.57 2.77 17.63
C LEU A 290 16.05 1.45 18.21
N GLU A 291 16.88 0.40 18.22
CA GLU A 291 16.52 -0.92 18.73
C GLU A 291 16.16 -0.88 20.22
N ARG A 292 16.94 -0.15 21.04
CA ARG A 292 16.65 0.03 22.47
C ARG A 292 15.32 0.76 22.69
N ASN A 293 15.07 1.84 21.94
CA ASN A 293 13.84 2.60 22.05
C ASN A 293 12.62 1.76 21.67
N LEU A 294 12.69 1.04 20.53
CA LEU A 294 11.60 0.19 20.07
C LEU A 294 11.35 -0.98 21.02
N LYS A 295 12.39 -1.60 21.57
CA LYS A 295 12.24 -2.68 22.55
C LYS A 295 11.59 -2.18 23.84
N SER A 296 12.05 -1.04 24.38
CA SER A 296 11.44 -0.45 25.58
C SER A 296 9.97 -0.13 25.37
N PHE A 297 9.61 0.40 24.20
CA PHE A 297 8.22 0.69 23.85
C PHE A 297 7.38 -0.59 23.73
N TYR A 298 7.93 -1.64 23.09
CA TYR A 298 7.27 -2.95 23.01
C TYR A 298 7.05 -3.58 24.38
N ASP A 299 8.06 -3.57 25.26
CA ASP A 299 7.97 -4.15 26.60
C ASP A 299 6.89 -3.44 27.45
N GLN A 300 6.62 -2.16 27.19
CA GLN A 300 5.60 -1.37 27.87
C GLN A 300 4.18 -1.55 27.31
N TYR A 301 4.03 -1.59 25.97
CA TYR A 301 2.72 -1.51 25.32
C TYR A 301 2.30 -2.80 24.59
N GLY A 302 3.21 -3.76 24.40
CA GLY A 302 2.97 -5.00 23.65
C GLY A 302 2.99 -4.84 22.12
N PHE A 303 3.36 -3.67 21.61
CA PHE A 303 3.50 -3.36 20.18
C PHE A 303 4.54 -2.27 19.97
N ILE A 304 5.02 -2.09 18.74
CA ILE A 304 5.76 -0.90 18.33
C ILE A 304 4.93 -0.06 17.35
N GLU A 305 5.27 1.21 17.21
CA GLU A 305 4.67 2.08 16.19
C GLU A 305 5.71 2.48 15.15
N ASN A 306 5.28 2.63 13.89
CA ASN A 306 6.12 3.24 12.86
C ASN A 306 6.18 4.77 13.05
N LEU A 307 6.91 5.48 12.17
CA LEU A 307 7.05 6.94 12.25
C LEU A 307 5.72 7.71 12.33
N TYR A 308 4.64 7.16 11.75
CA TYR A 308 3.34 7.82 11.65
C TYR A 308 2.32 7.32 12.68
N GLY A 309 2.69 6.39 13.56
CA GLY A 309 1.78 5.82 14.56
C GLY A 309 1.04 4.56 14.13
N ARG A 310 1.42 3.91 13.01
CA ARG A 310 0.88 2.60 12.66
C ARG A 310 1.38 1.56 13.66
N LYS A 311 0.47 0.84 14.31
CA LYS A 311 0.80 -0.26 15.21
C LYS A 311 1.35 -1.48 14.47
N ILE A 312 2.39 -2.08 15.03
CA ILE A 312 3.06 -3.27 14.52
C ILE A 312 3.12 -4.29 15.67
N MET A 313 2.33 -5.35 15.53
CA MET A 313 2.24 -6.44 16.51
C MET A 313 3.29 -7.51 16.17
N SER A 314 4.55 -7.28 16.55
CA SER A 314 5.62 -8.27 16.36
C SER A 314 6.61 -8.25 17.50
N SER A 315 6.95 -9.43 18.03
CA SER A 315 7.88 -9.62 19.14
C SER A 315 9.36 -9.67 18.74
N SER A 316 9.66 -9.53 17.45
CA SER A 316 11.04 -9.63 16.94
C SER A 316 11.26 -8.70 15.74
N SER A 317 12.53 -8.53 15.37
CA SER A 317 12.93 -7.75 14.20
C SER A 317 12.37 -6.31 14.19
N HIS A 318 12.26 -5.68 15.37
CA HIS A 318 11.56 -4.40 15.54
C HIS A 318 12.08 -3.31 14.60
N VAL A 319 13.41 -3.16 14.46
CA VAL A 319 14.02 -2.17 13.56
C VAL A 319 13.61 -2.41 12.11
N ASN A 320 13.68 -3.66 11.66
CA ASN A 320 13.31 -4.04 10.29
C ASN A 320 11.82 -3.72 10.03
N HIS A 321 10.94 -4.18 10.91
CA HIS A 321 9.50 -3.94 10.77
C HIS A 321 9.17 -2.44 10.84
N TYR A 322 9.83 -1.69 11.72
CA TYR A 322 9.70 -0.24 11.82
C TYR A 322 10.08 0.46 10.51
N LEU A 323 11.25 0.14 9.95
CA LEU A 323 11.74 0.76 8.71
C LEU A 323 10.88 0.39 7.50
N GLN A 324 10.50 -0.89 7.36
CA GLN A 324 9.62 -1.34 6.28
C GLN A 324 8.24 -0.70 6.36
N SER A 325 7.65 -0.67 7.56
CA SER A 325 6.34 -0.08 7.80
C SER A 325 6.34 1.42 7.55
N THR A 326 7.36 2.12 8.02
CA THR A 326 7.56 3.53 7.70
C THR A 326 7.75 3.72 6.19
N GLY A 327 8.53 2.86 5.53
CA GLY A 327 8.77 2.90 4.10
C GLY A 327 7.49 2.79 3.25
N VAL A 328 6.56 1.92 3.64
CA VAL A 328 5.25 1.81 2.97
C VAL A 328 4.49 3.13 3.04
N ASP A 329 4.38 3.71 4.23
CA ASP A 329 3.60 4.92 4.42
C ASP A 329 4.29 6.14 3.77
N VAL A 330 5.62 6.23 3.85
CA VAL A 330 6.42 7.22 3.11
C VAL A 330 6.17 7.10 1.60
N SER A 331 6.21 5.88 1.05
CA SER A 331 6.00 5.66 -0.39
C SER A 331 4.62 6.15 -0.83
N LEU A 332 3.57 5.73 -0.13
CA LEU A 332 2.19 6.05 -0.49
C LEU A 332 1.86 7.53 -0.29
N LEU A 333 2.30 8.15 0.79
CA LEU A 333 2.17 9.60 0.99
C LEU A 333 2.91 10.36 -0.12
N GLY A 334 4.10 9.90 -0.49
CA GLY A 334 4.88 10.48 -1.57
C GLY A 334 4.22 10.35 -2.93
N PHE A 335 3.62 9.20 -3.25
CA PHE A 335 2.85 9.02 -4.48
C PHE A 335 1.60 9.88 -4.51
N GLY A 336 0.88 10.00 -3.39
CA GLY A 336 -0.25 10.92 -3.29
C GLY A 336 0.17 12.35 -3.60
N ARG A 337 1.29 12.81 -2.99
CA ARG A 337 1.84 14.13 -3.27
C ARG A 337 2.23 14.31 -4.73
N LEU A 338 2.88 13.32 -5.34
CA LEU A 338 3.26 13.36 -6.74
C LEU A 338 2.03 13.49 -7.66
N LEU A 339 0.97 12.72 -7.39
CA LEU A 339 -0.27 12.78 -8.15
C LEU A 339 -0.97 14.13 -8.00
N ASP A 340 -1.04 14.67 -6.78
CA ASP A 340 -1.59 16.01 -6.51
C ASP A 340 -0.75 17.11 -7.20
N ASP A 341 0.59 16.97 -7.23
CA ASP A 341 1.47 17.91 -7.92
C ASP A 341 1.26 17.85 -9.45
N CYS A 342 1.05 16.67 -10.01
CA CYS A 342 0.74 16.49 -11.43
C CYS A 342 -0.62 17.09 -11.79
N GLU A 343 -1.66 16.84 -10.98
CA GLU A 343 -3.00 17.41 -11.18
C GLU A 343 -2.96 18.95 -11.15
N ARG A 344 -2.27 19.55 -10.17
CA ARG A 344 -2.12 21.02 -10.08
C ARG A 344 -1.35 21.64 -11.25
N MET A 345 -0.50 20.85 -11.91
CA MET A 345 0.29 21.28 -13.07
C MET A 345 -0.33 20.85 -14.40
N ASP A 346 -1.57 20.35 -14.39
CA ASP A 346 -2.29 19.83 -15.57
C ASP A 346 -1.50 18.74 -16.33
N VAL A 347 -0.75 17.91 -15.59
CA VAL A 347 0.00 16.78 -16.13
C VAL A 347 -0.89 15.54 -16.07
N ASN A 348 -1.49 15.21 -17.21
CA ASN A 348 -2.37 14.05 -17.33
C ASN A 348 -1.59 12.74 -17.14
N LEU A 349 -2.00 11.92 -16.16
CA LEU A 349 -1.41 10.62 -15.85
C LEU A 349 -2.48 9.63 -15.40
N SER A 350 -2.32 8.37 -15.76
CA SER A 350 -3.13 7.27 -15.24
C SER A 350 -2.28 6.38 -14.33
N PRO A 351 -2.38 6.49 -12.98
CA PRO A 351 -1.70 5.55 -12.09
C PRO A 351 -2.32 4.16 -12.25
N ILE A 352 -1.51 3.14 -12.51
CA ILE A 352 -2.00 1.78 -12.79
C ILE A 352 -1.63 0.77 -11.72
N PHE A 353 -0.43 0.87 -11.14
CA PHE A 353 0.08 -0.07 -10.16
C PHE A 353 0.98 0.62 -9.14
N VAL A 354 0.97 0.10 -7.92
CA VAL A 354 2.02 0.29 -6.93
C VAL A 354 2.76 -1.05 -6.75
N ILE A 355 4.09 -1.01 -6.83
CA ILE A 355 4.99 -2.13 -6.61
C ILE A 355 5.97 -1.72 -5.50
N HIS A 356 5.64 -2.03 -4.26
CA HIS A 356 6.42 -1.61 -3.09
C HIS A 356 6.65 -0.09 -3.06
N ASP A 357 7.88 0.36 -3.28
CA ASP A 357 8.34 1.75 -3.33
C ASP A 357 8.36 2.35 -4.75
N ALA A 358 7.75 1.67 -5.72
CA ALA A 358 7.55 2.19 -7.08
C ALA A 358 6.08 2.40 -7.45
N LEU A 359 5.78 3.53 -8.09
CA LEU A 359 4.50 3.84 -8.73
C LEU A 359 4.63 3.67 -10.25
N ILE A 360 3.72 2.91 -10.85
CA ILE A 360 3.63 2.76 -12.30
C ILE A 360 2.51 3.65 -12.82
N VAL A 361 2.84 4.50 -13.78
CA VAL A 361 1.90 5.42 -14.44
C VAL A 361 1.92 5.23 -15.95
N ASP A 362 0.76 5.39 -16.57
CA ASP A 362 0.59 5.48 -18.02
C ASP A 362 0.42 6.96 -18.38
N ALA A 363 1.29 7.48 -19.24
CA ALA A 363 1.39 8.91 -19.52
C ALA A 363 1.33 9.19 -21.03
N PRO A 364 0.48 10.12 -21.49
CA PRO A 364 0.47 10.55 -22.88
C PRO A 364 1.73 11.39 -23.22
N PRO A 365 2.11 11.51 -24.49
CA PRO A 365 3.35 12.18 -24.93
C PRO A 365 3.56 13.58 -24.32
N GLU A 366 2.50 14.38 -24.28
CA GLU A 366 2.53 15.76 -23.77
C GLU A 366 2.92 15.85 -22.30
N SER A 367 2.67 14.80 -21.51
CA SER A 367 2.98 14.75 -20.07
C SER A 367 4.42 14.37 -19.77
N HIS A 368 5.18 13.81 -20.72
CA HIS A 368 6.47 13.16 -20.44
C HIS A 368 7.51 14.13 -19.86
N ASN A 369 7.65 15.31 -20.45
CA ASN A 369 8.65 16.30 -20.01
C ASN A 369 8.28 16.91 -18.66
N SER A 370 7.01 17.26 -18.47
CA SER A 370 6.49 17.80 -17.21
C SER A 370 6.63 16.80 -16.08
N LEU A 371 6.30 15.52 -16.33
CA LEU A 371 6.51 14.43 -15.36
C LEU A 371 7.97 14.31 -14.95
N LYS A 372 8.91 14.27 -15.90
CA LYS A 372 10.35 14.21 -15.59
C LYS A 372 10.81 15.40 -14.75
N LYS A 373 10.32 16.60 -15.05
CA LYS A 373 10.61 17.81 -14.28
C LYS A 373 10.11 17.70 -12.84
N ILE A 374 8.86 17.27 -12.64
CA ILE A 374 8.27 17.09 -11.29
C ILE A 374 9.09 16.05 -10.50
N VAL A 375 9.38 14.89 -11.09
CA VAL A 375 10.18 13.82 -10.46
C VAL A 375 11.59 14.31 -10.10
N SER A 376 12.24 15.10 -10.97
CA SER A 376 13.60 15.59 -10.74
C SER A 376 13.76 16.48 -9.49
N LEU A 377 12.66 17.11 -9.06
CA LEU A 377 12.65 17.93 -7.85
C LEU A 377 12.72 17.09 -6.57
N GLY A 378 12.48 15.77 -6.66
CA GLY A 378 12.31 14.89 -5.50
C GLY A 378 11.00 15.15 -4.76
N ILE A 379 10.64 14.28 -3.83
CA ILE A 379 9.37 14.33 -3.10
C ILE A 379 9.61 14.70 -1.64
N LYS A 380 8.92 15.75 -1.16
CA LYS A 380 8.91 16.13 0.24
C LYS A 380 7.72 15.48 0.94
N ILE A 381 7.99 14.79 2.04
CA ILE A 381 6.99 14.00 2.76
C ILE A 381 6.86 14.58 4.17
N ARG A 382 5.63 14.69 4.66
CA ARG A 382 5.34 15.22 6.00
C ARG A 382 5.97 14.32 7.06
N GLY A 383 6.47 14.91 8.14
CA GLY A 383 7.08 14.16 9.25
C GLY A 383 8.54 13.74 9.03
N ILE A 384 9.08 13.94 7.83
CA ILE A 384 10.49 13.65 7.50
C ILE A 384 11.22 14.94 7.15
N SER A 385 12.45 15.11 7.64
CA SER A 385 13.20 16.36 7.51
C SER A 385 13.84 16.56 6.14
N GLN A 386 14.19 15.46 5.48
CA GLN A 386 14.81 15.46 4.16
C GLN A 386 13.79 15.41 3.01
N ARG A 387 14.29 15.58 1.80
CA ARG A 387 13.56 15.34 0.55
C ARG A 387 14.05 14.05 -0.08
N PHE A 388 13.14 13.23 -0.60
CA PHE A 388 13.49 11.94 -1.18
C PHE A 388 13.73 12.07 -2.70
N PRO A 389 14.90 11.67 -3.20
CA PRO A 389 15.10 11.52 -4.63
C PRO A 389 14.28 10.34 -5.16
N VAL A 390 13.72 10.54 -6.34
CA VAL A 390 12.95 9.54 -7.08
C VAL A 390 13.54 9.36 -8.46
N LYS A 391 13.57 8.13 -8.95
CA LYS A 391 14.05 7.76 -10.27
C LYS A 391 12.84 7.50 -11.16
N ILE A 392 12.89 8.00 -12.39
CA ILE A 392 11.93 7.67 -13.44
C ILE A 392 12.61 6.85 -14.54
N GLU A 393 12.01 5.73 -14.91
CA GLU A 393 12.45 4.88 -16.01
C GLU A 393 11.25 4.32 -16.79
N LYS A 394 11.48 3.86 -18.02
CA LYS A 394 10.44 3.14 -18.78
C LYS A 394 10.16 1.82 -18.08
N PHE A 395 8.88 1.51 -17.90
CA PHE A 395 8.43 0.31 -17.21
C PHE A 395 8.54 -0.96 -18.06
N VAL A 396 8.37 -0.80 -19.38
CA VAL A 396 8.41 -1.87 -20.39
C VAL A 396 9.65 -1.74 -21.26
#